data_AF-A0A8T3R248-F1
#
_entry.id   AF-A0A8T3R248-F1
#
_cell.length_a   1.000
_cell.length_b   1.000
_cell.length_c   1.000
_cell.angle_alpha   90.00
_cell.angle_beta   90.00
_cell.angle_gamma   90.00
#
_symmetry.space_group_name_H-M   'P 1'
#
loop_
_entity.id
_entity.type
_entity.pdbx_description
1 polymer ?
#
loop_
_entity_poly.entity_id
_entity_poly.type
_entity_poly.pdbx_seq_one_letter_code
_entity_poly.pdbx_strand_id
1 'polypeptide(L)'
;MPVFEPVAGLRVIADPAALDAARWDGMEVTVLRFAPDDAFAIGAGAVDLDDEHAIVEPEVGFVAARLPLDVVERHVEWSLPTERPAFAQGSVAAVPAKLWIEAGDGGHDDEVLLLTAAAYARDLAERLR
;
A
#
# COMPACT_ATOMS: atom_id res chain seq x y z
N MET A 1 19.34 -6.75 -2.38
CA MET A 1 18.43 -6.01 -3.27
C MET A 1 17.03 -6.51 -2.97
N PRO A 2 16.08 -5.62 -2.62
CA PRO A 2 14.72 -6.04 -2.32
C PRO A 2 14.12 -6.79 -3.52
N VAL A 3 13.41 -7.88 -3.23
CA VAL A 3 12.64 -8.63 -4.24
C VAL A 3 11.22 -8.11 -4.17
N PHE A 4 10.76 -7.50 -5.27
CA PHE A 4 9.39 -7.03 -5.41
C PHE A 4 8.54 -8.12 -6.05
N GLU A 5 7.49 -8.54 -5.38
CA GLU A 5 6.57 -9.57 -5.83
C GLU A 5 5.24 -8.95 -6.28
N PRO A 6 4.57 -9.50 -7.31
CA PRO A 6 3.24 -9.04 -7.70
C PRO A 6 2.27 -9.12 -6.52
N VAL A 7 1.49 -8.05 -6.33
CA VAL A 7 0.36 -8.06 -5.41
C VAL A 7 -0.94 -7.98 -6.19
N ALA A 8 -1.97 -8.64 -5.69
CA ALA A 8 -3.29 -8.67 -6.28
C ALA A 8 -4.33 -8.31 -5.23
N GLY A 9 -5.45 -7.75 -5.69
CA GLY A 9 -6.56 -7.40 -4.83
C GLY A 9 -7.67 -6.72 -5.61
N LEU A 10 -8.45 -5.89 -4.92
CA LEU A 10 -9.50 -5.07 -5.52
C LEU A 10 -9.16 -3.59 -5.40
N ARG A 11 -9.32 -2.86 -6.50
CA ARG A 11 -9.39 -1.40 -6.48
C ARG A 11 -10.84 -0.97 -6.50
N VAL A 12 -11.19 -0.10 -5.58
CA VAL A 12 -12.57 0.35 -5.35
C VAL A 12 -12.61 1.87 -5.38
N ILE A 13 -13.43 2.40 -6.28
CA ILE A 13 -13.79 3.82 -6.32
C ILE A 13 -15.22 3.96 -5.84
N ALA A 14 -15.44 4.74 -4.78
CA ALA A 14 -16.73 4.88 -4.12
C ALA A 14 -16.78 6.13 -3.23
N ASP A 15 -17.97 6.47 -2.73
CA ASP A 15 -18.14 7.51 -1.71
C ASP A 15 -17.19 7.27 -0.51
N PRO A 16 -16.55 8.33 0.03
CA PRO A 16 -15.65 8.18 1.15
C PRO A 16 -16.23 7.46 2.36
N ALA A 17 -17.47 7.77 2.73
CA ALA A 17 -18.13 7.18 3.87
C ALA A 17 -18.51 5.71 3.62
N ALA A 18 -18.86 5.36 2.38
CA ALA A 18 -19.12 3.98 2.00
C ALA A 18 -17.85 3.11 2.11
N LEU A 19 -16.70 3.64 1.69
CA LEU A 19 -15.41 2.98 1.81
C LEU A 19 -14.93 2.86 3.26
N ASP A 20 -15.21 3.86 4.11
CA ASP A 20 -14.92 3.80 5.55
C ASP A 20 -15.78 2.73 6.27
N ALA A 21 -16.98 2.45 5.76
CA ALA A 21 -17.91 1.44 6.28
C ALA A 21 -17.79 0.07 5.60
N ALA A 22 -16.96 -0.06 4.56
CA ALA A 22 -16.87 -1.24 3.72
C ALA A 22 -16.39 -2.48 4.49
N ARG A 23 -16.94 -3.64 4.14
CA ARG A 23 -16.49 -4.96 4.63
C ARG A 23 -15.72 -5.65 3.53
N TRP A 24 -14.48 -6.04 3.83
CA TRP A 24 -13.57 -6.65 2.87
C TRP A 24 -13.41 -8.14 3.16
N ASP A 25 -13.64 -8.97 2.13
CA ASP A 25 -13.50 -10.42 2.25
C ASP A 25 -12.21 -10.87 1.55
N GLY A 26 -11.36 -11.61 2.28
CA GLY A 26 -10.08 -12.10 1.77
C GLY A 26 -9.19 -12.70 2.86
N MET A 27 -7.99 -13.11 2.46
CA MET A 27 -6.94 -13.54 3.41
C MET A 27 -5.97 -12.38 3.62
N GLU A 28 -5.72 -12.02 4.88
CA GLU A 28 -4.74 -10.99 5.26
C GLU A 28 -4.94 -9.66 4.49
N VAL A 29 -6.19 -9.17 4.47
CA VAL A 29 -6.54 -7.98 3.70
C VAL A 29 -5.86 -6.73 4.26
N THR A 30 -5.11 -6.04 3.42
CA THR A 30 -4.53 -4.73 3.72
C THR A 30 -5.15 -3.68 2.81
N VAL A 31 -5.87 -2.72 3.40
CA VAL A 31 -6.57 -1.65 2.66
C VAL A 31 -5.72 -0.39 2.63
N LEU A 32 -5.31 0.00 1.43
CA LEU A 32 -4.52 1.21 1.16
C LEU A 32 -5.42 2.31 0.63
N ARG A 33 -5.55 3.41 1.39
CA ARG A 33 -6.41 4.54 1.03
C ARG A 33 -5.69 5.53 0.11
N PHE A 34 -5.72 5.30 -1.20
CA PHE A 34 -5.02 6.13 -2.19
C PHE A 34 -5.56 7.55 -2.26
N ALA A 35 -6.85 7.72 -2.08
CA ALA A 35 -7.55 8.99 -1.96
C ALA A 35 -8.79 8.81 -1.07
N PRO A 36 -9.49 9.88 -0.66
CA PRO A 36 -10.75 9.77 0.05
C PRO A 36 -11.83 8.97 -0.69
N ASP A 37 -11.72 8.75 -1.98
CA ASP A 37 -12.68 8.02 -2.83
C ASP A 37 -12.04 6.84 -3.57
N ASP A 38 -10.75 6.55 -3.35
CA ASP A 38 -9.99 5.47 -4.01
C ASP A 38 -9.29 4.60 -2.95
N ALA A 39 -9.58 3.30 -2.97
CA ALA A 39 -8.96 2.32 -2.10
C ALA A 39 -8.43 1.12 -2.91
N PHE A 40 -7.26 0.62 -2.52
CA PHE A 40 -6.73 -0.66 -3.02
C PHE A 40 -6.61 -1.63 -1.86
N ALA A 41 -7.40 -2.69 -1.88
CA ALA A 41 -7.41 -3.74 -0.87
C ALA A 41 -6.65 -4.97 -1.36
N ILE A 42 -5.41 -5.12 -0.91
CA ILE A 42 -4.54 -6.26 -1.23
C ILE A 42 -5.10 -7.51 -0.56
N GLY A 43 -5.12 -8.64 -1.28
CA GLY A 43 -5.62 -9.91 -0.76
C GLY A 43 -7.14 -10.01 -0.68
N ALA A 44 -7.88 -8.92 -0.92
CA ALA A 44 -9.33 -8.94 -1.02
C ALA A 44 -9.80 -9.59 -2.32
N GLY A 45 -10.80 -10.46 -2.22
CA GLY A 45 -11.50 -11.06 -3.36
C GLY A 45 -12.92 -10.52 -3.56
N ALA A 46 -13.51 -9.90 -2.53
CA ALA A 46 -14.80 -9.23 -2.60
C ALA A 46 -14.84 -8.06 -1.60
N VAL A 47 -15.80 -7.16 -1.81
CA VAL A 47 -16.12 -6.04 -0.92
C VAL A 47 -17.63 -5.85 -0.88
N ASP A 48 -18.15 -5.57 0.31
CA ASP A 48 -19.54 -5.20 0.55
C ASP A 48 -19.58 -3.75 1.09
N LEU A 49 -20.22 -2.86 0.34
CA LEU A 49 -20.32 -1.43 0.61
C LEU A 49 -21.65 -0.87 0.12
N ASP A 50 -22.13 0.19 0.80
CA ASP A 50 -23.40 0.86 0.47
C ASP A 50 -23.16 2.04 -0.47
N ASP A 51 -22.89 1.74 -1.75
CA ASP A 51 -22.75 2.72 -2.82
C ASP A 51 -23.15 2.09 -4.17
N GLU A 52 -24.25 2.56 -4.76
CA GLU A 52 -24.77 2.05 -6.04
C GLU A 52 -23.91 2.44 -7.26
N HIS A 53 -22.98 3.38 -7.10
CA HIS A 53 -22.10 3.87 -8.15
C HIS A 53 -20.66 3.41 -7.96
N ALA A 54 -20.41 2.53 -6.97
CA ALA A 54 -19.09 1.98 -6.73
C ALA A 54 -18.54 1.26 -7.98
N ILE A 55 -17.27 1.53 -8.29
CA ILE A 55 -16.52 0.79 -9.29
C ILE A 55 -15.58 -0.15 -8.54
N VAL A 56 -15.77 -1.45 -8.70
CA VAL A 56 -14.96 -2.51 -8.07
C VAL A 56 -14.29 -3.31 -9.17
N GLU A 57 -12.97 -3.24 -9.27
CA GLU A 57 -12.20 -3.92 -10.32
C GLU A 57 -11.01 -4.68 -9.73
N PRO A 58 -10.63 -5.83 -10.30
CA PRO A 58 -9.37 -6.48 -9.98
C PRO A 58 -8.17 -5.56 -10.26
N GLU A 59 -7.21 -5.51 -9.34
CA GLU A 59 -5.99 -4.71 -9.46
C GLU A 59 -4.76 -5.62 -9.29
N VAL A 60 -3.84 -5.54 -10.26
CA VAL A 60 -2.62 -6.38 -10.38
C VAL A 60 -1.41 -5.60 -10.90
N GLY A 61 -1.53 -4.27 -11.03
CA GLY A 61 -0.51 -3.39 -11.58
C GLY A 61 0.60 -3.01 -10.60
N PHE A 62 0.50 -3.43 -9.34
CA PHE A 62 1.48 -3.15 -8.29
C PHE A 62 2.32 -4.37 -7.95
N VAL A 63 3.54 -4.09 -7.51
CA VAL A 63 4.42 -5.05 -6.84
C VAL A 63 4.77 -4.51 -5.45
N ALA A 64 5.13 -5.39 -4.53
CA ALA A 64 5.50 -5.00 -3.18
C ALA A 64 6.71 -5.77 -2.64
N ALA A 65 7.43 -5.15 -1.71
CA ALA A 65 8.48 -5.78 -0.92
C ALA A 65 8.33 -5.36 0.55
N ARG A 66 8.46 -6.32 1.47
CA ARG A 66 8.59 -6.03 2.91
C ARG A 66 10.03 -5.66 3.23
N LEU A 67 10.23 -4.55 3.92
CA LEU A 67 11.54 -4.01 4.28
C LEU A 67 11.50 -3.38 5.68
N PRO A 68 12.66 -3.29 6.37
CA PRO A 68 12.79 -2.39 7.51
C PRO A 68 12.50 -0.94 7.10
N LEU A 69 11.78 -0.20 7.93
CA LEU A 69 11.41 1.19 7.65
C LEU A 69 12.64 2.09 7.47
N ASP A 70 13.69 1.85 8.27
CA ASP A 70 14.93 2.65 8.25
C ASP A 70 15.69 2.57 6.91
N VAL A 71 15.52 1.47 6.15
CA VAL A 71 16.06 1.32 4.81
C VAL A 71 15.35 2.28 3.86
N VAL A 72 14.01 2.37 3.94
CA VAL A 72 13.21 3.22 3.06
C VAL A 72 13.36 4.69 3.41
N GLU A 73 13.39 5.03 4.71
CA GLU A 73 13.52 6.39 5.22
C GLU A 73 14.73 7.16 4.68
N ARG A 74 15.86 6.47 4.46
CA ARG A 74 17.09 7.06 3.90
C ARG A 74 16.91 7.60 2.49
N HIS A 75 15.86 7.20 1.79
CA HIS A 75 15.56 7.58 0.42
C HIS A 75 14.29 8.44 0.30
N VAL A 76 13.77 8.94 1.41
CA VAL A 76 12.55 9.76 1.49
C VAL A 76 12.91 11.19 1.89
N GLU A 77 12.46 12.16 1.08
CA GLU A 77 12.71 13.59 1.31
C GLU A 77 11.53 14.32 1.98
N TRP A 78 10.50 13.58 2.38
CA TRP A 78 9.25 14.11 2.94
C TRP A 78 8.94 13.47 4.30
N SER A 79 8.08 14.11 5.09
CA SER A 79 7.77 13.61 6.43
C SER A 79 6.87 12.38 6.37
N LEU A 80 7.33 11.28 6.94
CA LEU A 80 6.50 10.09 7.15
C LEU A 80 5.55 10.31 8.34
N PRO A 81 4.35 9.69 8.32
CA PRO A 81 3.48 9.63 9.50
C PRO A 81 4.23 9.01 10.68
N THR A 82 3.83 9.33 11.91
CA THR A 82 4.39 8.74 13.15
C THR A 82 3.43 7.79 13.84
N GLU A 83 2.13 7.92 13.59
CA GLU A 83 1.12 6.98 14.10
C GLU A 83 1.13 5.70 13.25
N ARG A 84 0.85 4.57 13.88
CA ARG A 84 0.92 3.23 13.25
C ARG A 84 -0.35 2.44 13.56
N PRO A 85 -0.84 1.60 12.62
CA PRO A 85 -0.36 1.49 11.24
C PRO A 85 -0.69 2.74 10.42
N ALA A 86 0.08 3.01 9.37
CA ALA A 86 -0.13 4.16 8.51
C ALA A 86 0.07 3.86 7.03
N PHE A 87 -0.81 4.44 6.21
CA PHE A 87 -0.61 4.57 4.78
C PHE A 87 0.07 5.90 4.46
N ALA A 88 1.06 5.87 3.58
CA ALA A 88 1.63 7.06 2.99
C ALA A 88 1.98 6.80 1.51
N GLN A 89 2.07 7.86 0.72
CA GLN A 89 2.48 7.76 -0.68
C GLN A 89 3.27 8.99 -1.09
N GLY A 90 4.26 8.78 -1.94
CA GLY A 90 5.17 9.84 -2.36
C GLY A 90 6.35 9.29 -3.16
N SER A 91 7.37 10.12 -3.29
CA SER A 91 8.62 9.73 -3.94
C SER A 91 9.50 8.97 -2.96
N VAL A 92 9.94 7.77 -3.33
CA VAL A 92 10.98 6.99 -2.63
C VAL A 92 12.11 6.77 -3.62
N ALA A 93 13.31 7.27 -3.33
CA ALA A 93 14.44 7.22 -4.25
C ALA A 93 14.11 7.78 -5.66
N ALA A 94 13.33 8.86 -5.73
CA ALA A 94 12.84 9.45 -6.99
C ALA A 94 11.98 8.51 -7.85
N VAL A 95 11.31 7.53 -7.23
CA VAL A 95 10.31 6.65 -7.86
C VAL A 95 8.97 6.81 -7.13
N PRO A 96 7.83 6.92 -7.84
CA PRO A 96 6.51 6.91 -7.20
C PRO A 96 6.26 5.61 -6.44
N ALA A 97 5.99 5.72 -5.16
CA ALA A 97 5.81 4.58 -4.28
C ALA A 97 4.70 4.83 -3.24
N LYS A 98 4.27 3.73 -2.65
CA LYS A 98 3.27 3.67 -1.59
C LYS A 98 3.84 2.87 -0.43
N LEU A 99 3.50 3.25 0.78
CA LEU A 99 4.03 2.70 2.01
C LEU A 99 2.85 2.29 2.89
N TRP A 100 2.86 1.04 3.34
CA TRP A 100 2.06 0.60 4.47
C TRP A 100 3.01 0.29 5.61
N ILE A 101 3.01 1.15 6.63
CA ILE A 101 3.95 1.12 7.74
C ILE A 101 3.26 0.48 8.94
N GLU A 102 3.83 -0.60 9.43
CA GLU A 102 3.34 -1.36 10.57
C GLU A 102 4.23 -1.09 11.79
N ALA A 103 3.64 -1.08 12.97
CA ALA A 103 4.41 -0.95 14.21
C ALA A 103 5.24 -2.22 14.43
N GLY A 104 6.51 -2.07 14.80
CA GLY A 104 7.31 -3.18 15.32
C GLY A 104 6.71 -3.78 16.59
N ASP A 105 6.84 -5.09 16.79
CA ASP A 105 6.26 -5.80 17.92
C ASP A 105 7.22 -5.89 19.13
N GLY A 106 7.25 -4.86 19.97
CA GLY A 106 7.82 -4.93 21.33
C GLY A 106 9.27 -5.43 21.44
N GLY A 107 10.05 -5.33 20.35
CA GLY A 107 11.39 -5.90 20.22
C GLY A 107 11.99 -5.84 18.81
N HIS A 108 11.17 -5.61 17.77
CA HIS A 108 11.61 -5.42 16.39
C HIS A 108 11.41 -3.97 15.90
N ASP A 109 12.20 -3.58 14.90
CA ASP A 109 12.07 -2.29 14.21
C ASP A 109 10.75 -2.23 13.40
N ASP A 110 10.25 -1.03 13.13
CA ASP A 110 9.08 -0.82 12.27
C ASP A 110 9.33 -1.44 10.87
N GLU A 111 8.33 -2.17 10.37
CA GLU A 111 8.35 -2.74 9.02
C GLU A 111 7.48 -1.91 8.08
N VAL A 112 7.84 -1.95 6.80
CA VAL A 112 7.07 -1.32 5.74
C VAL A 112 6.85 -2.29 4.59
N LEU A 113 5.60 -2.41 4.16
CA LEU A 113 5.27 -2.94 2.85
C LEU A 113 5.40 -1.78 1.85
N LEU A 114 6.49 -1.79 1.08
CA LEU A 114 6.79 -0.81 0.06
C LEU A 114 6.22 -1.29 -1.27
N LEU A 115 5.35 -0.49 -1.88
CA LEU A 115 4.71 -0.79 -3.17
C LEU A 115 5.11 0.22 -4.24
N THR A 116 5.19 -0.24 -5.47
CA THR A 116 5.30 0.60 -6.65
C THR A 116 4.60 -0.05 -7.84
N ALA A 117 4.32 0.70 -8.90
CA ALA A 117 3.81 0.11 -10.12
C ALA A 117 4.85 -0.89 -10.67
N ALA A 118 4.39 -2.03 -11.20
CA ALA A 118 5.27 -3.12 -11.66
C ALA A 118 6.35 -2.66 -12.64
N ALA A 119 6.05 -1.66 -13.49
CA ALA A 119 6.99 -1.07 -14.43
C ALA A 119 8.22 -0.39 -13.76
N TYR A 120 8.09 0.04 -12.50
CA TYR A 120 9.16 0.71 -11.75
C TYR A 120 9.89 -0.22 -10.76
N ALA A 121 9.46 -1.47 -10.63
CA ALA A 121 10.01 -2.43 -9.66
C ALA A 121 11.54 -2.51 -9.68
N ARG A 122 12.09 -2.65 -10.89
CA ARG A 122 13.54 -2.78 -11.09
C ARG A 122 14.28 -1.50 -10.73
N ASP A 123 13.79 -0.35 -11.17
CA ASP A 123 14.43 0.95 -10.93
C ASP A 123 14.45 1.26 -9.43
N LEU A 124 13.33 1.05 -8.72
CA LEU A 124 13.27 1.21 -7.27
C LEU A 124 14.23 0.25 -6.55
N ALA A 125 14.25 -1.03 -6.93
CA ALA A 125 15.14 -2.02 -6.34
C ALA A 125 16.64 -1.69 -6.53
N GLU A 126 17.01 -1.13 -7.68
CA GLU A 126 18.39 -0.70 -7.95
C GLU A 126 18.79 0.53 -7.13
N ARG A 127 17.84 1.43 -6.82
CA ARG A 127 18.10 2.68 -6.08
C ARG A 127 18.09 2.53 -4.55
N LEU A 128 17.44 1.49 -4.01
CA LEU A 128 17.42 1.16 -2.58
C LEU A 128 18.70 0.41 -2.11
N ARG A 129 19.80 0.52 -2.86
CA ARG A 129 21.07 -0.14 -2.57
C ARG A 129 21.96 0.70 -1.66
#